data_AF-A0A671Q3B2-F1
#
_entry.id   AF-A0A671Q3B2-F1
#
_cell.length_a   1.000
_cell.length_b   1.000
_cell.length_c   1.000
_cell.angle_alpha   90.00
_cell.angle_beta   90.00
_cell.angle_gamma   90.00
#
_symmetry.space_group_name_H-M   'P 1'
#
loop_
_entity.id
_entity.type
_entity.pdbx_description
1 polymer ?
#
loop_
_entity_poly.entity_id
_entity_poly.type
_entity_poly.pdbx_seq_one_letter_code
_entity_poly.pdbx_strand_id
1 'polypeptide(L)'
;MRVFLCVLCLVLSGNIYVSSLCKPRETLVEVEHEFPEAMLGRVLPSCVPLPRCGGCCSDEATLCVSVGTRTTVMQVSQCNGFRQFIITCVLPFVEHSQCQCRGGVVRNESLYLSAHMLPSLHFTN
;
A
#
# COMPACT_ATOMS: atom_id res chain seq x y z
N MET A 1 13.40 -34.92 7.48
CA MET A 1 14.41 -33.84 7.64
C MET A 1 13.98 -32.49 7.05
N ARG A 2 13.19 -32.42 5.96
CA ARG A 2 12.69 -31.14 5.40
C ARG A 2 11.60 -30.44 6.25
N VAL A 3 10.74 -31.21 6.92
CA VAL A 3 9.64 -30.67 7.76
C VAL A 3 10.16 -30.06 9.07
N PHE A 4 11.19 -30.66 9.68
CA PHE A 4 11.82 -30.14 10.89
C PHE A 4 12.46 -28.76 10.69
N LEU A 5 12.98 -28.48 9.49
CA LEU A 5 13.57 -27.18 9.16
C LEU A 5 12.50 -26.09 8.97
N CYS A 6 11.31 -26.43 8.46
CA CYS A 6 10.20 -25.50 8.28
C CYS A 6 9.59 -25.06 9.63
N VAL A 7 9.44 -26.00 10.56
CA VAL A 7 8.95 -25.71 11.92
C VAL A 7 9.99 -24.92 12.74
N LEU A 8 11.28 -25.23 12.61
CA LEU A 8 12.34 -24.46 13.27
C LEU A 8 12.46 -23.03 12.69
N CYS A 9 12.23 -22.85 11.38
CA CYS A 9 12.16 -21.53 10.75
C CYS A 9 10.97 -20.73 11.30
N LEU A 10 9.78 -21.33 11.47
CA LEU A 10 8.61 -20.67 12.07
C LEU A 10 8.82 -20.28 13.54
N VAL A 11 9.55 -21.08 14.34
CA VAL A 11 9.80 -20.83 15.77
C VAL A 11 10.90 -19.78 16.00
N LEU A 12 11.96 -19.77 15.19
CA LEU A 12 12.99 -18.71 15.21
C LEU A 12 12.49 -17.40 14.57
N SER A 13 11.49 -17.49 13.69
CA SER A 13 10.90 -16.38 12.94
C SER A 13 9.52 -15.99 13.45
N GLY A 14 9.16 -16.29 14.69
CA GLY A 14 7.84 -15.96 15.26
C GLY A 14 7.53 -14.46 15.16
N ASN A 15 8.55 -13.62 15.28
CA ASN A 15 8.43 -12.18 15.06
C ASN A 15 8.18 -11.85 13.58
N ILE A 16 8.90 -12.49 12.65
CA ILE A 16 8.74 -12.25 11.20
C ILE A 16 7.32 -12.64 10.75
N TYR A 17 6.81 -13.78 11.22
CA TYR A 17 5.44 -14.22 10.93
C TYR A 17 4.41 -13.18 11.40
N VAL A 18 4.47 -12.75 12.68
CA VAL A 18 3.56 -11.71 13.21
C VAL A 18 3.74 -10.37 12.50
N SER A 19 4.96 -10.06 12.06
CA SER A 19 5.27 -8.87 11.31
C SER A 19 4.82 -8.92 9.86
N SER A 20 4.54 -10.10 9.28
CA SER A 20 4.13 -10.27 7.88
C SER A 20 2.62 -10.47 7.71
N LEU A 21 1.87 -10.76 8.78
CA LEU A 21 0.41 -10.92 8.75
C LEU A 21 -0.32 -9.71 8.11
N CYS A 22 -1.43 -10.00 7.43
CA CYS A 22 -2.35 -8.99 6.88
C CYS A 22 -2.86 -8.04 7.98
N LYS A 23 -2.41 -6.77 7.95
CA LYS A 23 -2.82 -5.71 8.88
C LYS A 23 -2.63 -4.32 8.27
N PRO A 24 -3.23 -3.27 8.84
CA PRO A 24 -2.90 -1.89 8.47
C PRO A 24 -1.41 -1.60 8.73
N ARG A 25 -0.75 -0.99 7.75
CA ARG A 25 0.66 -0.60 7.78
C ARG A 25 0.83 0.79 7.22
N GLU A 26 1.80 1.52 7.75
CA GLU A 26 2.17 2.80 7.17
C GLU A 26 2.70 2.59 5.75
N THR A 27 2.08 3.27 4.80
CA THR A 27 2.45 3.25 3.38
C THR A 27 2.47 4.69 2.89
N LEU A 28 3.49 5.04 2.11
CA LEU A 28 3.57 6.36 1.48
C LEU A 28 2.64 6.37 0.27
N VAL A 29 1.68 7.28 0.29
CA VAL A 29 0.72 7.47 -0.80
C VAL A 29 0.98 8.81 -1.45
N GLU A 30 1.07 8.80 -2.77
CA GLU A 30 1.30 10.01 -3.55
C GLU A 30 0.02 10.85 -3.62
N VAL A 31 0.12 12.11 -3.23
CA VAL A 31 -1.04 13.02 -3.12
C VAL A 31 -1.63 13.32 -4.50
N GLU A 32 -0.79 13.46 -5.52
CA GLU A 32 -1.21 13.76 -6.91
C GLU A 32 -2.03 12.60 -7.52
N HIS A 33 -1.74 11.36 -7.13
CA HIS A 33 -2.48 10.18 -7.57
C HIS A 33 -3.86 10.06 -6.92
N GLU A 34 -4.00 10.45 -5.65
CA GLU A 34 -5.30 10.43 -4.95
C GLU A 34 -6.17 11.64 -5.32
N PHE A 35 -5.55 12.79 -5.65
CA PHE A 35 -6.24 14.04 -5.94
C PHE A 35 -5.72 14.74 -7.20
N PRO A 36 -5.83 14.13 -8.39
CA PRO A 36 -5.30 14.72 -9.62
C PRO A 36 -5.99 16.05 -9.98
N GLU A 37 -7.28 16.19 -9.69
CA GLU A 37 -8.08 17.36 -10.05
C GLU A 37 -7.94 18.54 -9.09
N ALA A 38 -7.57 18.29 -7.83
CA ALA A 38 -7.43 19.34 -6.82
C ALA A 38 -6.04 20.03 -6.87
N MET A 39 -5.16 19.58 -7.77
CA MET A 39 -3.77 20.03 -7.84
C MET A 39 -3.46 20.83 -9.11
N LEU A 40 -3.25 22.15 -8.95
CA LEU A 40 -2.87 23.10 -10.02
C LEU A 40 -1.34 23.35 -10.08
N GLY A 41 -0.54 22.61 -9.30
CA GLY A 41 0.90 22.79 -9.17
C GLY A 41 1.53 21.75 -8.27
N ARG A 42 2.84 21.88 -7.98
CA ARG A 42 3.58 20.92 -7.15
C ARG A 42 3.04 20.91 -5.72
N VAL A 43 2.79 19.72 -5.18
CA VAL A 43 2.32 19.52 -3.80
C VAL A 43 3.48 19.16 -2.88
N LEU A 44 3.48 19.73 -1.68
CA LEU A 44 4.46 19.50 -0.62
C LEU A 44 3.73 19.17 0.70
N PRO A 45 3.97 17.99 1.30
CA PRO A 45 4.76 16.87 0.75
C PRO A 45 4.04 16.23 -0.45
N SER A 46 4.81 15.63 -1.38
CA SER A 46 4.25 14.88 -2.51
C SER A 46 3.70 13.51 -2.09
N CYS A 47 4.18 12.98 -0.95
CA CYS A 47 3.74 11.72 -0.38
C CYS A 47 3.31 11.92 1.09
N VAL A 48 2.22 11.29 1.49
CA VAL A 48 1.75 11.29 2.88
C VAL A 48 1.73 9.86 3.44
N PRO A 49 2.14 9.65 4.71
CA PRO A 49 2.05 8.34 5.35
C PRO A 49 0.58 8.04 5.70
N LEU A 50 0.04 6.96 5.15
CA LEU A 50 -1.32 6.50 5.45
C LEU A 50 -1.33 5.01 5.81
N PRO A 51 -2.18 4.58 6.76
CA PRO A 51 -2.45 3.17 6.99
C PRO A 51 -3.11 2.56 5.76
N ARG A 52 -2.45 1.60 5.12
CA ARG A 52 -3.00 0.77 4.04
C ARG A 52 -2.84 -0.71 4.41
N CYS A 53 -3.70 -1.55 3.86
CA CYS A 53 -3.66 -2.98 4.15
C CYS A 53 -2.48 -3.59 3.42
N GLY A 54 -1.63 -4.31 4.16
CA GLY A 54 -0.47 -4.99 3.60
C GLY A 54 -0.04 -6.16 4.45
N GLY A 55 0.80 -7.01 3.86
CA GLY A 55 1.21 -8.29 4.43
C GLY A 55 0.69 -9.46 3.60
N CYS A 56 1.02 -10.65 4.06
CA CYS A 56 0.63 -11.90 3.42
C CYS A 56 -0.49 -12.61 4.20
N CYS A 57 -1.28 -13.36 3.45
CA CYS A 57 -2.23 -14.33 3.98
C CYS A 57 -1.57 -15.71 4.02
N SER A 58 -2.04 -16.59 4.90
CA SER A 58 -1.51 -17.96 4.99
C SER A 58 -1.98 -18.86 3.83
N ASP A 59 -3.07 -18.47 3.16
CA ASP A 59 -3.58 -19.13 1.96
C ASP A 59 -3.29 -18.25 0.73
N GLU A 60 -2.58 -18.81 -0.25
CA GLU A 60 -2.19 -18.15 -1.50
C GLU A 60 -3.40 -17.78 -2.37
N ALA A 61 -4.55 -18.44 -2.17
CA ALA A 61 -5.80 -18.12 -2.87
C ALA A 61 -6.55 -16.92 -2.26
N THR A 62 -5.99 -16.28 -1.22
CA THR A 62 -6.62 -15.16 -0.53
C THR A 62 -5.79 -13.89 -0.61
N LEU A 63 -6.47 -12.74 -0.72
CA LEU A 63 -5.83 -11.43 -0.79
C LEU A 63 -6.11 -10.63 0.49
N CYS A 64 -5.13 -9.86 0.93
CA CYS A 64 -5.26 -8.94 2.06
C CYS A 64 -6.00 -7.68 1.60
N VAL A 65 -7.26 -7.56 2.03
CA VAL A 65 -8.14 -6.45 1.62
C VAL A 65 -8.64 -5.67 2.83
N SER A 66 -8.99 -4.40 2.62
CA SER A 66 -9.65 -3.60 3.65
C SER A 66 -11.09 -4.05 3.84
N VAL A 67 -11.49 -4.14 5.10
CA VAL A 67 -12.89 -4.40 5.51
C VAL A 67 -13.46 -3.23 6.33
N GLY A 68 -12.59 -2.29 6.72
CA GLY A 68 -12.95 -1.03 7.35
C GLY A 68 -12.00 0.07 6.87
N THR A 69 -12.56 1.25 6.66
CA THR A 69 -11.83 2.45 6.29
C THR A 69 -12.22 3.63 7.18
N ARG A 70 -11.35 4.62 7.27
CA ARG A 70 -11.60 5.89 7.94
C ARG A 70 -11.06 7.02 7.08
N THR A 71 -11.75 8.15 7.08
CA THR A 71 -11.26 9.37 6.44
C THR A 71 -10.49 10.21 7.46
N THR A 72 -9.28 10.62 7.10
CA THR A 72 -8.42 11.51 7.89
C THR A 72 -8.07 12.71 7.05
N VAL A 73 -8.30 13.90 7.61
CA VAL A 73 -8.08 15.16 6.91
C VAL A 73 -6.67 15.65 7.21
N MET A 74 -5.88 15.92 6.16
CA MET A 74 -4.49 16.39 6.29
C MET A 74 -4.29 17.73 5.58
N GLN A 75 -3.33 18.51 6.08
CA GLN A 75 -2.91 19.77 5.47
C GLN A 75 -1.73 19.51 4.54
N VAL A 76 -1.88 19.88 3.26
CA VAL A 76 -0.81 19.85 2.26
C VAL A 76 -0.61 21.24 1.69
N SER A 77 0.61 21.55 1.27
CA SER A 77 0.95 22.84 0.69
C SER A 77 1.04 22.73 -0.82
N GLN A 78 0.36 23.59 -1.54
CA GLN A 78 0.47 23.70 -3.00
C GLN A 78 1.36 24.90 -3.34
N CYS A 79 2.40 24.63 -4.13
CA CYS A 79 3.27 25.65 -4.71
C CYS A 79 2.82 25.94 -6.14
N ASN A 80 2.25 27.13 -6.35
CA ASN A 80 1.96 27.60 -7.71
C ASN A 80 3.25 28.16 -8.33
N GLY A 81 3.73 27.57 -9.43
CA GLY A 81 4.98 27.99 -10.08
C GLY A 81 4.97 29.42 -10.62
N PHE A 82 3.78 29.99 -10.85
CA PHE A 82 3.64 31.35 -11.41
C PHE A 82 3.63 32.47 -10.37
N ARG A 83 3.27 32.18 -9.12
CA ARG A 83 3.18 33.17 -8.05
C ARG A 83 3.81 32.55 -6.83
N GLN A 84 4.89 33.14 -6.31
CA GLN A 84 5.68 32.69 -5.15
C GLN A 84 4.88 32.66 -3.82
N PHE A 85 3.66 32.13 -3.81
CA PHE A 85 2.80 31.95 -2.66
C PHE A 85 2.54 30.46 -2.45
N ILE A 86 2.65 30.05 -1.19
CA ILE A 86 2.33 28.70 -0.74
C ILE A 86 0.88 28.75 -0.25
N ILE A 87 0.01 27.92 -0.85
CA ILE A 87 -1.39 27.79 -0.43
C ILE A 87 -1.51 26.51 0.38
N THR A 88 -2.06 26.60 1.59
CA THR A 88 -2.37 25.40 2.39
C THR A 88 -3.74 24.87 1.98
N CYS A 89 -3.76 23.64 1.49
CA CYS A 89 -4.95 22.88 1.13
C CYS A 89 -5.25 21.82 2.19
N VAL A 90 -6.54 21.57 2.43
CA VAL A 90 -7.01 20.59 3.40
C VAL A 90 -7.67 19.46 2.62
N LEU A 91 -7.08 18.26 2.65
CA LEU A 91 -7.52 17.13 1.82
C LEU A 91 -7.96 15.93 2.68
N PRO A 92 -9.06 15.24 2.32
CA PRO A 92 -9.55 14.08 3.04
C PRO A 92 -8.95 12.77 2.50
N PHE A 93 -7.97 12.18 3.19
CA PHE A 93 -7.36 10.90 2.79
C PHE A 93 -8.12 9.70 3.36
N VAL A 94 -8.14 8.59 2.61
CA VAL A 94 -8.70 7.31 3.07
C VAL A 94 -7.61 6.43 3.67
N GLU A 95 -7.85 6.00 4.90
CA GLU A 95 -7.02 5.09 5.68
C GLU A 95 -7.74 3.75 5.86
N HIS A 96 -7.00 2.65 5.87
CA HIS A 96 -7.52 1.33 6.17
C HIS A 96 -7.45 1.09 7.68
N SER A 97 -8.61 0.96 8.33
CA SER A 97 -8.70 0.74 9.78
C SER A 97 -8.72 -0.74 10.15
N GLN A 98 -9.19 -1.61 9.25
CA GLN A 98 -9.25 -3.06 9.47
C GLN A 98 -9.00 -3.82 8.16
N CYS A 99 -8.21 -4.89 8.24
CA CYS A 99 -7.84 -5.74 7.10
C CYS A 99 -8.21 -7.20 7.39
N GLN A 100 -8.62 -7.93 6.35
CA GLN A 100 -8.87 -9.38 6.42
C GLN A 100 -8.41 -10.06 5.14
N CYS A 101 -8.01 -11.33 5.27
CA CYS A 101 -7.80 -12.22 4.14
C CYS A 101 -9.18 -12.69 3.65
N ARG A 102 -9.56 -12.31 2.43
CA ARG A 102 -10.80 -12.76 1.82
C ARG A 102 -10.52 -13.54 0.56
N GLY A 103 -11.26 -14.64 0.38
CA GLY A 103 -11.32 -15.36 -0.89
C GLY A 103 -12.09 -14.51 -1.88
N GLY A 104 -11.43 -14.05 -2.94
CA GLY A 104 -12.03 -13.12 -3.87
C GLY A 104 -11.20 -12.99 -5.14
N VAL A 105 -11.78 -13.49 -6.24
CA VAL A 105 -11.42 -13.17 -7.62
C VAL A 105 -11.21 -11.65 -7.75
N VAL A 106 -10.10 -11.27 -8.38
CA VAL A 106 -9.71 -9.89 -8.70
C VAL A 106 -10.87 -9.13 -9.35
N ARG A 107 -11.61 -8.31 -8.58
CA ARG A 107 -12.60 -7.36 -9.13
C ARG A 107 -11.98 -5.98 -9.36
N ASN A 108 -10.84 -5.96 -10.05
CA ASN A 108 -10.32 -4.79 -10.76
C ASN A 108 -9.18 -5.22 -11.70
N GLU A 109 -9.47 -5.25 -13.00
CA GLU A 109 -8.56 -5.61 -14.09
C GLU A 109 -7.39 -4.64 -14.31
N SER A 110 -7.24 -3.58 -13.50
CA SER A 110 -6.19 -2.56 -13.72
C SER A 110 -4.96 -2.67 -12.81
N LEU A 111 -4.91 -3.58 -11.82
CA LEU A 111 -3.80 -3.64 -10.86
C LEU A 111 -2.97 -4.94 -10.87
N TYR A 112 -3.35 -5.95 -11.66
CA TYR A 112 -2.62 -7.22 -11.74
C TYR A 112 -1.64 -7.30 -12.94
N LEU A 113 -1.84 -6.50 -13.98
CA LEU A 113 -0.98 -6.49 -15.17
C LEU A 113 0.30 -5.67 -15.03
N SER A 114 0.42 -4.80 -14.02
CA SER A 114 1.65 -4.02 -13.76
C SER A 114 2.63 -4.70 -12.81
N ALA A 115 2.17 -5.69 -12.01
CA ALA A 115 3.04 -6.37 -11.04
C ALA A 115 3.75 -7.61 -11.59
N HIS A 116 3.41 -8.06 -12.81
CA HIS A 116 3.96 -9.29 -13.42
C HIS A 116 4.63 -9.12 -14.79
N MET A 117 4.80 -7.90 -15.31
CA MET A 117 5.59 -7.68 -16.53
C MET A 117 6.87 -6.89 -16.26
N LEU A 118 7.92 -7.69 -15.98
CA LEU A 118 9.37 -7.49 -16.13
C LEU A 118 10.15 -7.09 -14.86
N PRO A 119 11.32 -7.71 -14.57
CA PRO A 119 12.16 -8.51 -15.48
C PRO A 119 12.59 -9.90 -14.93
N SER A 120 13.14 -10.73 -15.82
CA SER A 120 14.08 -11.86 -15.57
C SER A 120 13.56 -13.31 -15.67
N LEU A 121 13.14 -13.71 -16.88
CA LEU A 121 13.45 -15.03 -17.44
C LEU A 121 14.05 -14.71 -18.82
N HIS A 122 15.30 -15.00 -19.17
CA HIS A 122 16.04 -16.24 -18.96
C HIS A 122 17.55 -15.97 -19.08
N PHE A 123 18.34 -16.65 -18.25
CA PHE A 123 19.77 -16.89 -18.48
C PHE A 123 19.97 -17.67 -19.79
N THR A 124 21.06 -17.29 -20.49
CA THR A 124 21.83 -17.96 -21.55
C THR A 124 21.51 -19.41 -21.90
N ASN A 125 21.40 -19.67 -23.21
CA ASN A 125 22.37 -20.52 -23.93
C ASN A 125 22.92 -19.69 -25.10
#